data_AF-A0A0N4USZ2-F1
#
_entry.id   AF-A0A0N4USZ2-F1
#
_cell.length_a   1.000
_cell.length_b   1.000
_cell.length_c   1.000
_cell.angle_alpha   90.00
_cell.angle_beta   90.00
_cell.angle_gamma   90.00
#
_symmetry.space_group_name_H-M   'P 1'
#
loop_
_entity.id
_entity.type
_entity.pdbx_description
1 polymer ?
#
loop_
_entity_poly.entity_id
_entity_poly.type
_entity_poly.pdbx_seq_one_letter_code
_entity_poly.pdbx_strand_id
1 'polypeptide(L)'
;MPTTLLYITATKLPNPERQPPPETSTDCCQGCSSDNSSCTVRYRKRFRARSRVHKQLTKREITADDHEIVAHDVDPTCNSERLKKIMLLNITKDVAQSKREIQKNSEAEFKSNFNVICSETAFSYVAHTSTYCQASVGGVNCYAFSF
;
A
#
# COMPACT_ATOMS: atom_id res chain seq x y z
N MET A 1 58.44 -21.07 -37.53
CA MET A 1 57.72 -19.95 -36.89
C MET A 1 56.30 -20.41 -36.60
N PRO A 2 56.00 -20.96 -35.41
CA PRO A 2 54.64 -21.35 -35.08
C PRO A 2 53.88 -20.14 -34.50
N THR A 3 52.72 -19.87 -35.07
CA THR A 3 51.74 -18.88 -34.60
C THR A 3 51.13 -19.32 -33.28
N THR A 4 51.38 -18.56 -32.22
CA THR A 4 50.80 -18.75 -30.90
C THR A 4 49.33 -18.33 -30.92
N LEU A 5 48.40 -19.29 -30.79
CA LEU A 5 46.99 -19.00 -30.58
C LEU A 5 46.79 -18.51 -29.14
N LEU A 6 46.39 -17.24 -28.98
CA LEU A 6 45.93 -16.68 -27.71
C LEU A 6 44.54 -17.26 -27.40
N TYR A 7 44.46 -18.15 -26.42
CA TYR A 7 43.19 -18.59 -25.86
C TYR A 7 42.61 -17.48 -24.97
N ILE A 8 41.49 -16.91 -25.37
CA ILE A 8 40.68 -16.05 -24.50
C ILE A 8 39.92 -16.97 -23.54
N THR A 9 40.33 -16.99 -22.28
CA THR A 9 39.55 -17.63 -21.22
C THR A 9 38.34 -16.74 -20.91
N ALA A 10 37.14 -17.26 -21.16
CA ALA A 10 35.91 -16.59 -20.76
C ALA A 10 35.85 -16.54 -19.22
N THR A 11 36.09 -15.36 -18.65
CA THR A 11 35.82 -15.13 -17.23
C THR A 11 34.30 -15.05 -17.04
N LYS A 12 33.77 -15.98 -16.24
CA LYS A 12 32.36 -16.03 -15.85
C LYS A 12 32.02 -14.71 -15.14
N LEU A 13 31.13 -13.91 -15.73
CA LEU A 13 30.56 -12.73 -15.06
C LEU A 13 29.96 -13.18 -13.71
N PRO A 14 30.25 -12.50 -12.59
CA PRO A 14 29.60 -12.80 -11.33
C PRO A 14 28.08 -12.66 -11.52
N ASN A 15 27.36 -13.69 -11.10
CA ASN A 15 25.90 -13.73 -11.13
C ASN A 15 25.40 -12.53 -10.30
N PRO A 16 24.50 -11.66 -10.82
CA PRO A 16 23.96 -10.59 -10.00
C PRO A 16 23.28 -11.22 -8.78
N GLU A 17 23.80 -10.89 -7.60
CA GLU A 17 23.20 -11.24 -6.32
C GLU A 17 21.73 -10.83 -6.39
N ARG A 18 20.80 -11.78 -6.30
CA ARG A 18 19.37 -11.46 -6.21
C ARG A 18 19.18 -10.67 -4.93
N GLN A 19 19.00 -9.36 -5.04
CA GLN A 19 18.54 -8.55 -3.93
C GLN A 19 17.26 -9.20 -3.38
N PRO A 20 17.14 -9.44 -2.07
CA PRO A 20 15.90 -9.92 -1.49
C PRO A 20 14.76 -8.96 -1.89
N PRO A 21 13.57 -9.47 -2.20
CA PRO A 21 12.45 -8.61 -2.56
C PRO A 21 12.22 -7.61 -1.42
N PRO A 22 12.06 -6.31 -1.72
CA PRO A 22 11.77 -5.32 -0.68
C PRO A 22 10.49 -5.72 0.05
N GLU A 23 10.56 -5.71 1.39
CA GLU A 23 9.61 -6.40 2.28
C GLU A 23 8.22 -5.77 2.41
N THR A 24 7.80 -4.87 1.52
CA THR A 24 6.47 -4.24 1.60
C THR A 24 5.85 -4.04 0.22
N SER A 25 5.53 -5.15 -0.46
CA SER A 25 4.60 -5.15 -1.58
C SER A 25 3.18 -4.94 -1.05
N THR A 26 2.70 -3.69 -1.04
CA THR A 26 1.32 -3.38 -0.63
C THR A 26 0.38 -3.47 -1.83
N ASP A 27 -0.45 -4.52 -1.88
CA ASP A 27 -1.58 -4.63 -2.81
C ASP A 27 -2.66 -3.61 -2.45
N CYS A 28 -2.92 -2.65 -3.34
CA CYS A 28 -3.89 -1.58 -3.11
C CYS A 28 -5.20 -1.86 -3.85
N CYS A 29 -6.33 -1.96 -3.14
CA CYS A 29 -7.67 -2.16 -3.70
C CYS A 29 -8.61 -1.02 -3.29
N GLN A 30 -8.85 -0.04 -4.17
CA GLN A 30 -9.74 1.11 -3.89
C GLN A 30 -10.95 1.08 -4.83
N GLY A 31 -12.16 1.35 -4.31
CA GLY A 31 -13.38 1.50 -5.12
C GLY A 31 -14.31 0.28 -5.25
N CYS A 32 -14.29 -0.68 -4.32
CA CYS A 32 -15.30 -1.73 -4.31
C CYS A 32 -16.67 -1.17 -3.89
N SER A 33 -17.61 -1.06 -4.83
CA SER A 33 -19.04 -0.97 -4.50
C SER A 33 -19.37 -2.17 -3.61
N SER A 34 -19.97 -1.91 -2.44
CA SER A 34 -20.19 -2.92 -1.40
C SER A 34 -21.06 -4.10 -1.83
N ASP A 35 -21.67 -4.01 -3.01
CA ASP A 35 -22.54 -5.02 -3.56
C ASP A 35 -21.90 -5.58 -4.84
N ASN A 36 -21.25 -6.75 -4.69
CA ASN A 36 -20.95 -7.70 -5.77
C ASN A 36 -19.62 -7.58 -6.56
N SER A 37 -18.52 -7.10 -5.97
CA SER A 37 -17.17 -7.34 -6.51
C SER A 37 -16.47 -8.51 -5.80
N SER A 38 -15.78 -9.37 -6.56
CA SER A 38 -15.05 -10.56 -6.09
C SER A 38 -13.80 -10.25 -5.23
N CYS A 39 -13.69 -9.03 -4.69
CA CYS A 39 -12.62 -8.59 -3.80
C CYS A 39 -13.11 -8.60 -2.36
N THR A 40 -13.37 -9.79 -1.80
CA THR A 40 -13.73 -9.94 -0.38
C THR A 40 -12.47 -10.02 0.49
N VAL A 41 -11.78 -8.90 0.69
CA VAL A 41 -10.89 -8.79 1.86
C VAL A 41 -11.80 -8.87 3.09
N ARG A 42 -11.76 -10.01 3.78
CA ARG A 42 -12.58 -10.32 4.96
C ARG A 42 -12.17 -9.49 6.16
N TYR A 43 -12.29 -8.17 6.11
CA TYR A 43 -12.32 -7.35 7.31
C TYR A 43 -13.73 -7.46 7.94
N ARG A 44 -14.04 -8.66 8.46
CA ARG A 44 -15.20 -8.84 9.33
C ARG A 44 -14.91 -8.10 10.64
N LYS A 45 -15.23 -6.80 10.72
CA LYS A 45 -15.49 -6.14 12.00
C LYS A 45 -16.56 -6.97 12.69
N ARG A 46 -16.17 -7.73 13.72
CA ARG A 46 -17.06 -8.56 14.53
C ARG A 46 -17.95 -7.69 15.44
N PHE A 47 -18.73 -6.78 14.87
CA PHE A 47 -19.92 -6.28 15.57
C PHE A 47 -21.07 -7.24 15.27
N ARG A 48 -20.99 -8.45 15.82
CA ARG A 48 -22.17 -9.29 15.96
C ARG A 48 -23.01 -8.67 17.07
N ALA A 49 -24.13 -8.07 16.67
CA ALA A 49 -25.31 -7.99 17.51
C ALA A 49 -25.52 -9.36 18.18
N ARG A 50 -25.20 -9.44 19.47
CA ARG A 50 -25.51 -10.62 20.28
C ARG A 50 -26.98 -10.53 20.62
N SER A 51 -27.81 -11.16 19.77
CA SER A 51 -29.06 -11.75 20.24
C SER A 51 -28.78 -12.61 21.46
N ARG A 52 -29.59 -12.38 22.49
CA ARG A 52 -29.54 -12.98 23.82
C ARG A 52 -29.46 -14.51 23.74
N VAL A 53 -28.34 -15.08 24.18
CA VAL A 53 -28.28 -16.49 24.59
C VAL A 53 -27.60 -16.52 25.96
N HIS A 54 -28.41 -16.71 26.99
CA HIS A 54 -27.98 -16.91 28.36
C HIS A 54 -27.29 -18.28 28.44
N LYS A 55 -25.96 -18.32 28.41
CA LYS A 55 -25.21 -19.53 28.78
C LYS A 55 -24.18 -19.19 29.86
N GLN A 56 -24.42 -19.83 30.99
CA GLN A 56 -23.77 -19.67 32.28
C GLN A 56 -22.35 -20.27 32.25
N LEU A 57 -21.37 -19.44 32.66
CA LEU A 57 -20.09 -19.73 33.34
C LEU A 57 -19.28 -21.00 32.96
N THR A 58 -18.01 -20.80 32.61
CA THR A 58 -16.87 -21.23 33.47
C THR A 58 -15.67 -20.29 33.26
N LYS A 59 -15.16 -19.73 34.35
CA LYS A 59 -13.95 -18.90 34.44
C LYS A 59 -12.74 -19.83 34.29
N ARG A 60 -11.96 -19.67 33.22
CA ARG A 60 -10.58 -20.17 33.20
C ARG A 60 -9.64 -18.98 33.21
N GLU A 61 -8.89 -18.91 34.30
CA GLU A 61 -7.80 -17.99 34.57
C GLU A 61 -6.67 -18.33 33.61
N ILE A 62 -6.32 -17.40 32.73
CA ILE A 62 -5.14 -17.49 31.87
C ILE A 62 -4.14 -16.48 32.42
N THR A 63 -2.96 -16.99 32.72
CA THR A 63 -1.83 -16.32 33.35
C THR A 63 -1.38 -15.09 32.55
N ALA A 64 -1.00 -14.04 33.28
CA ALA A 64 -0.55 -12.75 32.78
C ALA A 64 0.80 -12.83 32.06
N ASP A 65 0.79 -13.35 30.83
CA ASP A 65 1.85 -13.14 29.84
C ASP A 65 1.20 -13.04 28.44
N ASP A 66 0.10 -12.30 28.36
CA ASP A 66 -0.40 -11.82 27.08
C ASP A 66 0.48 -10.64 26.70
N HIS A 67 1.39 -10.88 25.77
CA HIS A 67 2.03 -9.82 24.99
C HIS A 67 0.90 -9.00 24.37
N GLU A 68 0.57 -7.86 24.99
CA GLU A 68 -0.20 -6.81 24.35
C GLU A 68 0.59 -6.44 23.09
N ILE A 69 0.23 -7.06 21.97
CA ILE A 69 0.49 -6.46 20.67
C ILE A 69 -0.38 -5.21 20.71
N VAL A 70 0.21 -4.12 21.19
CA VAL A 70 -0.24 -2.77 20.92
C VAL A 70 -0.15 -2.68 19.41
N ALA A 71 -1.24 -3.07 18.75
CA ALA A 71 -1.46 -2.81 17.35
C ALA A 71 -1.52 -1.29 17.26
N HIS A 72 -0.34 -0.69 17.12
CA HIS A 72 -0.21 0.68 16.68
C HIS A 72 -1.13 0.76 15.47
N ASP A 73 -2.10 1.68 15.51
CA ASP A 73 -3.14 1.86 14.50
C ASP A 73 -2.49 2.41 13.22
N VAL A 74 -1.63 1.62 12.59
CA VAL A 74 -0.92 1.97 11.37
C VAL A 74 -1.92 1.81 10.23
N ASP A 75 -2.42 2.93 9.74
CA ASP A 75 -3.30 2.98 8.57
C ASP A 75 -2.56 2.32 7.39
N PRO A 76 -2.99 1.14 6.93
CA PRO A 76 -2.30 0.41 5.86
C PRO A 76 -2.45 1.12 4.51
N THR A 77 -3.28 2.17 4.42
CA THR A 77 -3.53 2.92 3.19
C THR A 77 -2.72 4.21 3.12
N CYS A 78 -2.14 4.65 4.23
CA CYS A 78 -1.43 5.91 4.29
C CYS A 78 -0.43 5.97 5.44
N ASN A 79 0.84 6.22 5.12
CA ASN A 79 1.90 6.37 6.11
C ASN A 79 2.40 7.81 6.28
N SER A 80 1.77 8.79 5.61
CA SER A 80 2.15 10.20 5.66
C SER A 80 0.94 11.14 5.75
N GLU A 81 0.72 11.74 6.92
CA GLU A 81 -0.36 12.71 7.12
C GLU A 81 -0.20 13.97 6.26
N ARG A 82 1.04 14.39 5.99
CA ARG A 82 1.32 15.55 5.13
C ARG A 82 0.86 15.27 3.70
N LEU A 83 1.17 14.07 3.18
CA LEU A 83 0.71 13.64 1.86
C LEU A 83 -0.81 13.53 1.82
N LYS A 84 -1.43 12.96 2.87
CA LYS A 84 -2.89 12.88 3.01
C LYS A 84 -3.58 14.24 2.88
N LYS A 85 -3.05 15.27 3.56
CA LYS A 85 -3.57 16.63 3.47
C LYS A 85 -3.46 17.20 2.06
N ILE A 86 -2.33 17.02 1.39
CA ILE A 86 -2.15 17.43 -0.01
C ILE A 86 -3.18 16.75 -0.91
N MET A 87 -3.38 15.44 -0.76
CA MET A 87 -4.35 14.71 -1.57
C MET A 87 -5.78 15.21 -1.33
N LEU A 88 -6.22 15.32 -0.08
CA LEU A 88 -7.58 15.78 0.24
C LEU A 88 -7.88 17.19 -0.28
N LEU A 89 -6.88 18.07 -0.33
CA LEU A 89 -7.04 19.44 -0.84
C LEU A 89 -7.05 19.55 -2.37
N ASN A 90 -6.44 18.59 -3.08
CA ASN A 90 -6.23 18.66 -4.53
C ASN A 90 -7.06 17.62 -5.32
N ILE A 91 -7.80 16.73 -4.67
CA ILE A 91 -8.78 15.89 -5.36
C ILE A 91 -9.98 16.76 -5.75
N THR A 92 -10.22 16.85 -7.06
CA THR A 92 -11.35 17.54 -7.66
C THR A 92 -12.22 16.56 -8.44
N LYS A 93 -13.28 17.04 -9.08
CA LYS A 93 -14.11 16.21 -9.98
C LYS A 93 -13.38 15.82 -11.27
N ASP A 94 -12.36 16.57 -11.69
CA ASP A 94 -11.55 16.22 -12.85
C ASP A 94 -10.38 15.35 -12.39
N VAL A 95 -10.45 14.05 -12.75
CA VAL A 95 -9.41 13.05 -12.45
C VAL A 95 -8.04 13.45 -13.00
N ALA A 96 -8.01 14.04 -14.21
CA ALA A 96 -6.77 14.43 -14.86
C ALA A 96 -6.14 15.65 -14.20
N GLN A 97 -6.95 16.62 -13.76
CA GLN A 97 -6.49 17.74 -12.94
C GLN A 97 -5.96 17.24 -11.59
N SER A 98 -6.74 16.40 -10.90
CA SER A 98 -6.42 15.88 -9.57
C SER A 98 -5.03 15.24 -9.52
N LYS A 99 -4.72 14.30 -10.43
CA LYS A 99 -3.41 13.65 -10.42
C LYS A 99 -2.25 14.61 -10.69
N ARG A 100 -2.44 15.61 -11.57
CA ARG A 100 -1.41 16.61 -11.90
C ARG A 100 -1.13 17.55 -10.72
N GLU A 101 -2.17 17.99 -10.02
CA GLU A 101 -2.04 18.88 -8.87
C GLU A 101 -1.44 18.17 -7.66
N ILE A 102 -1.89 16.95 -7.37
CA ILE A 102 -1.33 16.13 -6.29
C ILE A 102 0.15 15.86 -6.56
N GLN A 103 0.53 15.48 -7.79
CA GLN A 103 1.92 15.22 -8.14
C GLN A 103 2.76 16.47 -7.91
N LYS A 104 2.40 17.59 -8.56
CA LYS A 104 3.13 18.85 -8.46
C LYS A 104 3.30 19.32 -7.02
N ASN A 105 2.24 19.26 -6.21
CA ASN A 105 2.27 19.74 -4.84
C ASN A 105 3.03 18.78 -3.90
N SER A 106 2.96 17.48 -4.15
CA SER A 106 3.74 16.48 -3.39
C SER A 106 5.24 16.62 -3.69
N GLU A 107 5.63 16.76 -4.95
CA GLU A 107 7.03 16.95 -5.35
C GLU A 107 7.59 18.26 -4.75
N ALA A 108 6.77 19.32 -4.71
CA ALA A 108 7.15 20.58 -4.09
C ALA A 108 7.35 20.48 -2.58
N GLU A 109 6.49 19.75 -1.86
CA GLU A 109 6.55 19.57 -0.41
C GLU A 109 7.68 18.63 0.02
N PHE A 110 7.79 17.46 -0.62
CA PHE A 110 8.69 16.38 -0.21
C PHE A 110 10.05 16.44 -0.89
N LYS A 111 10.24 17.29 -1.91
CA LYS A 111 11.48 17.37 -2.70
C LYS A 111 11.92 16.03 -3.28
N SER A 112 10.95 15.17 -3.58
CA SER A 112 11.13 13.85 -4.22
C SER A 112 10.14 13.70 -5.36
N ASN A 113 10.41 12.80 -6.30
CA ASN A 113 9.48 12.51 -7.39
C ASN A 113 8.30 11.69 -6.87
N PHE A 114 7.10 12.00 -7.36
CA PHE A 114 5.88 11.29 -6.99
C PHE A 114 5.15 10.79 -8.22
N ASN A 115 4.62 9.58 -8.09
CA ASN A 115 3.62 9.07 -9.02
C ASN A 115 2.24 9.15 -8.37
N VAL A 116 1.25 9.52 -9.19
CA VAL A 116 -0.14 9.63 -8.76
C VAL A 116 -1.06 8.96 -9.76
N ILE A 117 -1.87 8.03 -9.27
CA ILE A 117 -2.92 7.35 -10.03
C ILE A 117 -4.26 7.80 -9.43
N CYS A 118 -5.17 8.27 -10.27
CA CYS A 118 -6.54 8.63 -9.86
C CYS A 118 -7.55 8.02 -10.82
N SER A 119 -8.71 7.62 -10.30
CA SER A 119 -9.84 7.13 -11.10
C SER A 119 -11.17 7.29 -10.37
N GLU A 120 -12.25 7.33 -11.14
CA GLU A 120 -13.63 7.24 -10.63
C GLU A 120 -14.05 5.80 -10.36
N THR A 121 -13.42 4.84 -11.04
CA THR A 121 -13.69 3.40 -10.91
C THR A 121 -12.62 2.71 -10.08
N ALA A 122 -12.85 1.44 -9.71
CA ALA A 122 -11.86 0.65 -8.99
C ALA A 122 -10.63 0.34 -9.84
N PHE A 123 -9.47 0.28 -9.18
CA PHE A 123 -8.20 -0.19 -9.76
C PHE A 123 -7.39 -0.96 -8.71
N SER A 124 -6.47 -1.81 -9.18
CA SER A 124 -5.48 -2.50 -8.35
C SER A 124 -4.09 -2.22 -8.88
N TYR A 125 -3.14 -1.99 -7.97
CA TYR A 125 -1.77 -1.64 -8.27
C TYR A 125 -0.83 -2.09 -7.16
N VAL A 126 0.40 -2.46 -7.53
CA VAL A 126 1.48 -2.84 -6.61
C VAL A 126 2.65 -1.88 -6.81
N ALA A 127 3.14 -1.31 -5.72
CA ALA A 127 4.29 -0.42 -5.71
C ALA A 127 5.23 -0.79 -4.58
N HIS A 128 6.54 -0.68 -4.83
CA HIS A 128 7.53 -0.62 -3.76
C HIS A 128 7.85 0.85 -3.51
N THR A 129 7.54 1.33 -2.31
CA THR A 129 7.63 2.76 -1.98
C THR A 129 7.81 2.94 -0.47
N SER A 130 8.54 3.98 -0.08
CA SER A 130 8.72 4.37 1.31
C SER A 130 7.63 5.32 1.82
N THR A 131 7.03 6.13 0.94
CA THR A 131 6.03 7.13 1.28
C THR A 131 4.84 7.00 0.36
N TYR A 132 3.67 6.72 0.93
CA TYR A 132 2.45 6.51 0.16
C TYR A 132 1.21 6.96 0.92
N CYS A 133 0.16 7.27 0.16
CA CYS A 133 -1.15 7.53 0.73
C CYS A 133 -2.26 7.30 -0.31
N GLN A 134 -3.39 6.81 0.17
CA GLN A 134 -4.64 6.73 -0.56
C GLN A 134 -5.65 7.73 0.01
N ALA A 135 -6.38 8.41 -0.86
CA ALA A 135 -7.46 9.31 -0.46
C ALA A 135 -8.59 9.30 -1.49
N SER A 136 -9.81 9.56 -1.02
CA SER A 136 -11.02 9.55 -1.83
C SER A 136 -11.87 10.77 -1.53
N VAL A 137 -12.25 11.53 -2.55
CA VAL A 137 -13.15 12.70 -2.42
C VAL A 137 -14.12 12.69 -3.60
N GLY A 138 -15.42 12.79 -3.31
CA GLY A 138 -16.44 12.96 -4.36
C GLY A 138 -16.52 11.82 -5.38
N GLY A 139 -16.14 10.59 -5.00
CA GLY A 139 -16.12 9.42 -5.90
C GLY A 139 -14.83 9.26 -6.70
N VAL A 140 -13.91 10.23 -6.64
CA VAL A 140 -12.56 10.11 -7.21
C VAL A 140 -11.63 9.51 -6.15
N ASN A 141 -11.01 8.38 -6.49
CA ASN A 141 -10.05 7.67 -5.66
C ASN A 141 -8.65 7.93 -6.22
N CYS A 142 -7.73 8.36 -5.36
CA CYS A 142 -6.35 8.61 -5.75
C CYS A 142 -5.38 7.84 -4.85
N TYR A 143 -4.28 7.41 -5.46
CA TYR A 143 -3.12 6.81 -4.81
C TYR A 143 -1.86 7.58 -5.22
N ALA A 144 -1.10 8.06 -4.24
CA ALA A 144 0.15 8.78 -4.45
C ALA A 144 1.29 8.07 -3.73
N PHE A 145 2.43 7.92 -4.40
CA PHE A 145 3.61 7.25 -3.84
C PHE A 145 4.92 7.80 -4.42
N SER A 146 5.99 7.75 -3.62
CA SER A 146 7.34 8.10 -4.06
C SER A 146 8.11 6.87 -4.54
N PHE A 147 9.16 7.06 -5.35
CA PHE A 147 10.17 6.02 -5.60
C PHE A 147 11.35 6.14 -4.66
#